data_AF-A0A5Q4GGD8-F1
#
_entry.id   AF-A0A5Q4GGD8-F1
#
_cell.length_a   1.000
_cell.length_b   1.000
_cell.length_c   1.000
_cell.angle_alpha   90.00
_cell.angle_beta   90.00
_cell.angle_gamma   90.00
#
_symmetry.space_group_name_H-M   'P 1'
#
loop_
_entity.id
_entity.type
_entity.pdbx_description
1 polymer ?
#
loop_
_entity_poly.entity_id
_entity_poly.type
_entity_poly.pdbx_seq_one_letter_code
_entity_poly.pdbx_strand_id
1 'polypeptide(L)'
;MDESVAPSPEHRSLADLLDQQDDSTFPPPVIPSPPTPQSRGPEILIDDGKVAAAGIRKLTSQHLTLYTDVPAQPAVDDLPAAFTAAVESWCRYFGIDPLHVIDWQMIGFLMQDRLRFEAAGLLPAELPPFLNGYQQGMYLWADEQADDYYRRHLVLHEGVHGFMSQFLGGIGPPWYAEGMAELLATHRWQDGQIQVAIMPQDRAETPGWGRIRIVQDQLRAGQGMMPISIMNYGPQAHLQNEPYGWSWALVAFLDGHPDYRERFRSLHHRIRDTDVTLACQQLFAADWIDLNEQWQIFVVDLDYGYDLERTAVQRRPVQPLPVDGATVSIDASRGWQSTGIRLDAGSTYQLQASGRYQVGQTSDIWWCEPGGITIQYHQGQPLGLLVGAVRDESQPLTELSPLTRPEPVGLSRVWTPTSSGTLFLKINESAASLADNQGNVTVQIKLQDNALFPDAPD
;
A
#
# COMPACT_ATOMS: atom_id res chain seq x y z
N MET A 1 -13.14 33.82 33.31
CA MET A 1 -13.74 32.51 33.02
C MET A 1 -13.32 32.22 31.60
N ASP A 2 -12.22 31.48 31.51
CA ASP A 2 -11.40 31.32 30.32
C ASP A 2 -11.57 29.85 29.94
N GLU A 3 -12.34 29.59 28.89
CA GLU A 3 -12.56 28.24 28.38
C GLU A 3 -11.44 27.90 27.40
N SER A 4 -10.53 27.05 27.87
CA SER A 4 -9.45 26.46 27.09
C SER A 4 -10.02 25.50 26.05
N VAL A 5 -9.94 25.90 24.78
CA VAL A 5 -10.09 25.00 23.63
C VAL A 5 -8.83 24.13 23.55
N ALA A 6 -9.00 22.81 23.66
CA ALA A 6 -7.91 21.86 23.41
C ALA A 6 -7.53 21.85 21.92
N PRO A 7 -6.23 21.84 21.56
CA PRO A 7 -5.82 21.81 20.17
C PRO A 7 -6.12 20.43 19.55
N SER A 8 -6.66 20.44 18.33
CA SER A 8 -6.79 19.24 17.48
C SER A 8 -5.38 18.77 17.05
N PRO A 9 -5.15 17.46 16.88
CA PRO A 9 -3.85 16.97 16.41
C PRO A 9 -3.59 17.50 15.00
N GLU A 10 -2.50 18.24 14.82
CA GLU A 10 -2.06 18.75 13.52
C GLU A 10 -1.68 17.57 12.62
N HIS A 11 -2.51 17.31 11.59
CA HIS A 11 -2.16 16.41 10.50
C HIS A 11 -1.09 17.08 9.63
N ARG A 12 0.17 16.65 9.76
CA ARG A 12 1.31 17.15 8.96
C ARG A 12 1.31 16.50 7.57
N SER A 13 1.46 17.30 6.53
CA SER A 13 1.56 16.83 5.15
C SER A 13 2.93 16.26 4.80
N LEU A 14 3.01 15.56 3.67
CA LEU A 14 4.26 15.11 3.04
C LEU A 14 5.23 16.28 2.82
N ALA A 15 4.72 17.48 2.51
CA ALA A 15 5.54 18.67 2.36
C ALA A 15 6.04 19.21 3.73
N ASP A 16 5.18 19.20 4.76
CA ASP A 16 5.50 19.74 6.09
C ASP A 16 6.48 18.86 6.89
N LEU A 17 6.59 17.57 6.56
CA LEU A 17 7.52 16.63 7.20
C LEU A 17 8.93 16.68 6.58
N LEU A 18 9.06 17.24 5.38
CA LEU A 18 10.34 17.36 4.69
C LEU A 18 11.15 18.58 5.19
N ASP A 19 10.48 19.61 5.74
CA ASP A 19 11.11 20.82 6.30
C ASP A 19 11.80 20.61 7.68
N GLN A 20 11.75 19.40 8.27
CA GLN A 20 12.39 19.09 9.56
C GLN A 20 13.40 17.92 9.51
N GLN A 21 14.20 17.82 8.44
CA GLN A 21 15.21 16.78 8.36
C GLN A 21 16.47 17.07 9.19
N ASP A 22 16.46 16.56 10.42
CA ASP A 22 17.64 15.93 11.02
C ASP A 22 17.26 14.48 11.39
N ASP A 23 16.93 13.69 10.38
CA ASP A 23 16.37 12.34 10.52
C ASP A 23 17.43 11.25 10.23
N SER A 24 18.66 11.49 10.70
CA SER A 24 19.70 10.46 10.78
C SER A 24 19.53 9.54 12.00
N THR A 25 18.54 9.83 12.86
CA THR A 25 18.25 9.07 14.06
C THR A 25 16.76 9.06 14.33
N PHE A 26 16.18 7.86 14.47
CA PHE A 26 14.83 7.69 14.99
C PHE A 26 14.66 8.55 16.26
N PRO A 27 13.64 9.42 16.36
CA PRO A 27 13.29 9.98 17.66
C PRO A 27 13.02 8.81 18.63
N PRO A 28 13.38 8.95 19.93
CA PRO A 28 13.20 7.87 20.87
C PRO A 28 11.74 7.40 20.83
N PRO A 29 11.49 6.07 20.82
CA PRO A 29 10.15 5.54 20.71
C PRO A 29 9.31 6.13 21.84
N VAL A 30 8.14 6.70 21.50
CA VAL A 30 7.09 6.91 22.48
C VAL A 30 6.66 5.51 22.88
N ILE A 31 7.15 5.03 24.04
CA ILE A 31 6.82 3.71 24.58
C ILE A 31 5.30 3.68 24.75
N PRO A 32 4.56 2.93 23.92
CA PRO A 32 3.13 2.75 24.14
C PRO A 32 2.98 1.93 25.43
N SER A 33 1.88 2.17 26.14
CA SER A 33 1.53 1.31 27.28
C SER A 33 1.52 -0.16 26.83
N PRO A 34 1.92 -1.11 27.69
CA PRO A 34 1.89 -2.52 27.36
C PRO A 34 0.49 -2.90 26.84
N PRO A 35 0.40 -3.86 25.88
CA PRO A 35 -0.87 -4.32 25.38
C PRO A 35 -1.75 -4.70 26.58
N THR A 36 -2.93 -4.08 26.64
CA THR A 36 -3.91 -4.42 27.68
C THR A 36 -4.19 -5.92 27.52
N PRO A 37 -4.20 -6.71 28.61
CA PRO A 37 -4.58 -8.12 28.52
C PRO A 37 -5.92 -8.21 27.78
N GLN A 38 -5.94 -8.94 26.67
CA GLN A 38 -7.16 -9.13 25.89
C GLN A 38 -8.26 -9.60 26.83
N SER A 39 -9.31 -8.79 26.97
CA SER A 39 -10.47 -9.18 27.75
C SER A 39 -11.05 -10.45 27.12
N ARG A 40 -11.40 -11.45 27.94
CA ARG A 40 -12.34 -12.47 27.47
C ARG A 40 -13.52 -11.71 26.88
N GLY A 41 -13.78 -11.91 25.58
CA GLY A 41 -14.90 -11.26 24.89
C GLY A 41 -16.22 -11.48 25.63
N PRO A 42 -17.26 -10.68 25.33
CA PRO A 42 -18.53 -10.79 26.02
C PRO A 42 -19.07 -12.23 25.92
N GLU A 43 -19.52 -12.81 27.03
CA GLU A 43 -20.20 -14.11 26.99
C GLU A 43 -21.63 -13.88 26.52
N ILE A 44 -21.89 -14.08 25.22
CA ILE A 44 -23.21 -13.88 24.63
C ILE A 44 -23.97 -15.20 24.69
N LEU A 45 -25.02 -15.23 25.51
CA LEU A 45 -25.94 -16.35 25.57
C LEU A 45 -26.90 -16.29 24.38
N ILE A 46 -26.68 -17.14 23.39
CA ILE A 46 -27.51 -17.18 22.18
C ILE A 46 -28.63 -18.21 22.34
N ASP A 47 -29.87 -17.73 22.41
CA ASP A 47 -31.08 -18.56 22.35
C ASP A 47 -31.59 -18.57 20.90
N ASP A 48 -31.21 -19.60 20.14
CA ASP A 48 -31.57 -19.74 18.71
C ASP A 48 -33.09 -19.61 18.47
N GLY A 49 -33.92 -20.05 19.41
CA GLY A 49 -35.38 -19.94 19.31
C GLY A 49 -35.86 -18.49 19.38
N LYS A 50 -35.33 -17.71 20.33
CA LYS A 50 -35.62 -16.26 20.44
C LYS A 50 -35.06 -15.47 19.26
N VAL A 51 -33.85 -15.80 18.83
CA VAL A 51 -33.18 -15.15 17.69
C VAL A 51 -33.97 -15.36 16.41
N ALA A 52 -34.39 -16.60 16.13
CA ALA A 52 -35.25 -16.90 14.99
C ALA A 52 -36.62 -16.20 15.09
N ALA A 53 -37.22 -16.15 16.29
CA ALA A 53 -38.49 -15.44 16.51
C ALA A 53 -38.37 -13.93 16.30
N ALA A 54 -37.17 -13.35 16.48
CA ALA A 54 -36.87 -11.95 16.18
C ALA A 54 -36.64 -11.70 14.67
N GLY A 55 -36.70 -12.73 13.83
CA GLY A 55 -36.45 -12.62 12.38
C GLY A 55 -34.96 -12.59 12.03
N ILE A 56 -34.09 -13.07 12.92
CA ILE A 56 -32.66 -13.22 12.68
C ILE A 56 -32.39 -14.67 12.28
N ARG A 57 -31.79 -14.86 11.11
CA ARG A 57 -31.43 -16.15 10.51
C ARG A 57 -30.07 -16.58 11.02
N LYS A 58 -29.82 -17.89 11.00
CA LYS A 58 -28.53 -18.51 11.33
C LYS A 58 -27.98 -19.24 10.10
N LEU A 59 -26.77 -18.92 9.73
CA LEU A 59 -26.00 -19.55 8.65
C LEU A 59 -24.70 -20.10 9.24
N THR A 60 -24.26 -21.29 8.83
CA THR A 60 -23.09 -21.94 9.45
C THR A 60 -22.19 -22.57 8.39
N SER A 61 -20.89 -22.38 8.57
CA SER A 61 -19.81 -23.12 7.92
C SER A 61 -18.84 -23.66 8.97
N GLN A 62 -17.70 -24.20 8.54
CA GLN A 62 -16.67 -24.67 9.47
C GLN A 62 -16.17 -23.56 10.39
N HIS A 63 -15.86 -22.39 9.83
CA HIS A 63 -15.15 -21.33 10.55
C HIS A 63 -16.04 -20.12 10.91
N LEU A 64 -17.31 -20.09 10.47
CA LEU A 64 -18.24 -19.01 10.82
C LEU A 64 -19.65 -19.54 11.10
N THR A 65 -20.19 -19.18 12.27
CA THR A 65 -21.64 -19.14 12.50
C THR A 65 -22.11 -17.69 12.41
N LEU A 66 -22.85 -17.35 11.35
CA LEU A 66 -23.34 -16.00 11.06
C LEU A 66 -24.82 -15.87 11.42
N TYR A 67 -25.15 -14.94 12.29
CA TYR A 67 -26.51 -14.48 12.56
C TYR A 67 -26.79 -13.22 11.75
N THR A 68 -27.88 -13.21 11.00
CA THR A 68 -28.22 -12.07 10.14
C THR A 68 -29.73 -11.87 9.98
N ASP A 69 -30.18 -10.63 10.01
CA ASP A 69 -31.54 -10.25 9.64
C ASP A 69 -31.67 -9.82 8.16
N VAL A 70 -30.56 -9.85 7.42
CA VAL A 70 -30.54 -9.58 5.98
C VAL A 70 -31.31 -10.69 5.25
N PRO A 71 -32.20 -10.35 4.30
CA PRO A 71 -32.92 -11.32 3.50
C PRO A 71 -32.03 -12.33 2.77
N ALA A 72 -32.58 -13.51 2.48
CA ALA A 72 -31.86 -14.55 1.76
C ALA A 72 -31.51 -14.09 0.35
N GLN A 73 -30.21 -14.09 0.04
CA GLN A 73 -29.67 -13.83 -1.28
C GLN A 73 -28.28 -14.46 -1.40
N PRO A 74 -27.84 -14.87 -2.60
CA PRO A 74 -26.57 -15.57 -2.79
C PRO A 74 -25.38 -14.85 -2.13
N ALA A 75 -25.28 -13.53 -2.31
CA ALA A 75 -24.19 -12.74 -1.75
C ALA A 75 -24.09 -12.73 -0.21
N VAL A 76 -25.19 -13.05 0.49
CA VAL A 76 -25.24 -13.16 1.96
C VAL A 76 -25.08 -14.61 2.39
N ASP A 77 -25.79 -15.52 1.71
CA ASP A 77 -25.82 -16.94 2.06
C ASP A 77 -24.47 -17.63 1.77
N ASP A 78 -23.66 -17.08 0.87
CA ASP A 78 -22.30 -17.54 0.56
C ASP A 78 -21.25 -17.05 1.58
N LEU A 79 -21.56 -16.07 2.45
CA LEU A 79 -20.58 -15.47 3.37
C LEU A 79 -19.87 -16.50 4.26
N PRO A 80 -20.56 -17.48 4.90
CA PRO A 80 -19.88 -18.49 5.71
C PRO A 80 -18.89 -19.34 4.90
N ALA A 81 -19.23 -19.67 3.66
CA ALA A 81 -18.34 -20.45 2.79
C ALA A 81 -17.12 -19.62 2.35
N ALA A 82 -17.32 -18.36 1.96
CA ALA A 82 -16.24 -17.45 1.63
C ALA A 82 -15.30 -17.21 2.83
N PHE A 83 -15.86 -17.09 4.04
CA PHE A 83 -15.08 -16.99 5.28
C PHE A 83 -14.21 -18.24 5.49
N THR A 84 -14.78 -19.44 5.37
CA THR A 84 -14.01 -20.68 5.48
C THR A 84 -12.86 -20.75 4.46
N ALA A 85 -13.11 -20.38 3.20
CA ALA A 85 -12.05 -20.34 2.18
C ALA A 85 -10.98 -19.27 2.49
N ALA A 86 -11.36 -18.15 3.11
CA ALA A 86 -10.42 -17.10 3.51
C ALA A 86 -9.48 -17.57 4.61
N VAL A 87 -9.97 -18.34 5.59
CA VAL A 87 -9.15 -18.94 6.66
C VAL A 87 -8.03 -19.79 6.10
N GLU A 88 -8.28 -20.61 5.08
CA GLU A 88 -7.24 -21.40 4.41
C GLU A 88 -6.15 -20.50 3.79
N SER A 89 -6.55 -19.35 3.27
CA SER A 89 -5.62 -18.36 2.70
C SER A 89 -4.83 -17.63 3.77
N TRP A 90 -5.45 -17.31 4.92
CA TRP A 90 -4.76 -16.72 6.07
C TRP A 90 -3.75 -17.70 6.68
N CYS A 91 -4.10 -18.97 6.81
CA CYS A 91 -3.16 -20.03 7.22
C CYS A 91 -1.92 -20.07 6.32
N ARG A 92 -2.11 -20.05 4.99
CA ARG A 92 -0.98 -20.00 4.04
C ARG A 92 -0.14 -18.74 4.20
N TYR A 93 -0.77 -17.58 4.37
CA TYR A 93 -0.06 -16.31 4.53
C TYR A 93 0.80 -16.28 5.79
N PHE A 94 0.25 -16.71 6.93
CA PHE A 94 0.94 -16.70 8.23
C PHE A 94 1.76 -17.97 8.51
N GLY A 95 1.79 -18.95 7.60
CA GLY A 95 2.50 -20.22 7.82
C GLY A 95 1.92 -21.05 8.96
N ILE A 96 0.62 -20.95 9.22
CA ILE A 96 -0.08 -21.73 10.25
C ILE A 96 -0.60 -23.03 9.63
N ASP A 97 -0.28 -24.16 10.26
CA ASP A 97 -0.81 -25.47 9.87
C ASP A 97 -2.35 -25.46 9.98
N PRO A 98 -3.09 -25.74 8.88
CA PRO A 98 -4.55 -25.80 8.90
C PRO A 98 -5.14 -26.76 9.96
N LEU A 99 -4.39 -27.78 10.40
CA LEU A 99 -4.82 -28.67 11.47
C LEU A 99 -4.97 -27.95 12.81
N HIS A 100 -4.26 -26.85 13.05
CA HIS A 100 -4.39 -26.05 14.26
C HIS A 100 -5.61 -25.14 14.28
N VAL A 101 -6.25 -24.92 13.12
CA VAL A 101 -7.42 -24.03 13.00
C VAL A 101 -8.72 -24.80 12.79
N ILE A 102 -8.67 -26.13 12.66
CA ILE A 102 -9.82 -26.96 12.25
C ILE A 102 -11.05 -26.81 13.16
N ASP A 103 -10.82 -26.64 14.46
CA ASP A 103 -11.86 -26.49 15.50
C ASP A 103 -12.17 -25.01 15.82
N TRP A 104 -11.47 -24.07 15.18
CA TRP A 104 -11.70 -22.65 15.40
C TRP A 104 -12.90 -22.16 14.58
N GLN A 105 -13.82 -21.47 15.26
CA GLN A 105 -15.01 -20.91 14.64
C GLN A 105 -15.30 -19.55 15.27
N MET A 106 -15.63 -18.57 14.42
CA MET A 106 -16.14 -17.27 14.84
C MET A 106 -17.67 -17.26 14.87
N ILE A 107 -18.23 -16.40 15.72
CA ILE A 107 -19.65 -16.07 15.76
C ILE A 107 -19.81 -14.65 15.22
N GLY A 108 -20.45 -14.53 14.06
CA GLY A 108 -20.68 -13.25 13.39
C GLY A 108 -22.10 -12.75 13.53
N PHE A 109 -22.25 -11.43 13.56
CA PHE A 109 -23.53 -10.73 13.49
C PHE A 109 -23.50 -9.74 12.33
N LEU A 110 -24.22 -10.05 11.24
CA LEU A 110 -24.40 -9.14 10.10
C LEU A 110 -25.75 -8.45 10.22
N MET A 111 -25.73 -7.15 10.44
CA MET A 111 -26.88 -6.39 10.96
C MET A 111 -27.40 -5.38 9.95
N GLN A 112 -28.60 -5.60 9.43
CA GLN A 112 -29.37 -4.58 8.71
C GLN A 112 -30.08 -3.63 9.68
N ASP A 113 -30.62 -4.16 10.78
CA ASP A 113 -31.29 -3.40 11.84
C ASP A 113 -30.59 -3.65 13.18
N ARG A 114 -29.68 -2.74 13.58
CA ARG A 114 -28.92 -2.85 14.84
C ARG A 114 -29.82 -3.00 16.07
N LEU A 115 -30.96 -2.31 16.10
CA LEU A 115 -31.90 -2.37 17.23
C LEU A 115 -32.46 -3.78 17.44
N ARG A 116 -32.59 -4.55 16.36
CA ARG A 116 -33.04 -5.95 16.43
C ARG A 116 -32.02 -6.83 17.15
N PHE A 117 -30.74 -6.62 16.91
CA PHE A 117 -29.66 -7.37 17.58
C PHE A 117 -29.50 -6.93 19.03
N GLU A 118 -29.66 -5.65 19.34
CA GLU A 118 -29.70 -5.15 20.72
C GLU A 118 -30.87 -5.79 21.49
N ALA A 119 -32.08 -5.77 20.93
CA ALA A 119 -33.26 -6.36 21.56
C ALA A 119 -33.14 -7.89 21.74
N ALA A 120 -32.41 -8.57 20.85
CA ALA A 120 -32.10 -9.99 20.94
C ALA A 120 -30.92 -10.31 21.88
N GLY A 121 -30.25 -9.29 22.45
CA GLY A 121 -29.09 -9.45 23.31
C GLY A 121 -27.81 -9.89 22.59
N LEU A 122 -27.75 -9.70 21.27
CA LEU A 122 -26.64 -10.08 20.40
C LEU A 122 -25.66 -8.91 20.11
N LEU A 123 -26.07 -7.67 20.39
CA LEU A 123 -25.22 -6.49 20.34
C LEU A 123 -25.11 -5.88 21.75
N PRO A 124 -24.02 -6.17 22.50
CA PRO A 124 -23.83 -5.64 23.85
C PRO A 124 -23.65 -4.12 23.87
N ALA A 125 -24.24 -3.46 24.87
CA ALA A 125 -24.18 -2.01 25.02
C ALA A 125 -22.78 -1.50 25.45
N GLU A 126 -21.95 -2.39 25.98
CA GLU A 126 -20.60 -2.10 26.47
C GLU A 126 -19.55 -2.10 25.35
N LEU A 127 -19.91 -2.47 24.12
CA LEU A 127 -19.00 -2.39 22.98
C LEU A 127 -18.61 -0.93 22.73
N PRO A 128 -17.33 -0.67 22.39
CA PRO A 128 -16.93 0.66 21.98
C PRO A 128 -17.66 1.07 20.69
N PRO A 129 -17.79 2.38 20.42
CA PRO A 129 -18.34 2.84 19.15
C PRO A 129 -17.45 2.36 18.00
N PHE A 130 -18.08 1.86 16.94
CA PHE A 130 -17.42 1.43 15.72
C PHE A 130 -18.22 1.90 14.51
N LEU A 131 -17.53 2.14 13.39
CA LEU A 131 -18.15 2.67 12.17
C LEU A 131 -19.01 1.63 11.45
N ASN A 132 -18.38 0.53 11.02
CA ASN A 132 -19.03 -0.48 10.17
C ASN A 132 -18.80 -1.91 10.66
N GLY A 133 -17.75 -2.15 11.46
CA GLY A 133 -17.43 -3.48 11.97
C GLY A 133 -16.63 -3.40 13.26
N TYR A 134 -16.67 -4.48 14.02
CA TYR A 134 -15.86 -4.65 15.22
C TYR A 134 -15.64 -6.12 15.52
N GLN A 135 -14.47 -6.45 16.08
CA GLN A 135 -14.12 -7.79 16.53
C GLN A 135 -13.71 -7.78 18.00
N GLN A 136 -14.22 -8.75 18.76
CA GLN A 136 -13.76 -9.00 20.12
C GLN A 136 -13.85 -10.50 20.47
N GLY A 137 -12.69 -11.10 20.77
CA GLY A 137 -12.59 -12.53 21.04
C GLY A 137 -13.05 -13.37 19.82
N MET A 138 -14.03 -14.25 20.01
CA MET A 138 -14.58 -15.05 18.92
C MET A 138 -15.76 -14.38 18.20
N TYR A 139 -16.16 -13.18 18.61
CA TYR A 139 -17.30 -12.47 18.06
C TYR A 139 -16.86 -11.41 17.07
N LEU A 140 -17.63 -11.29 15.97
CA LEU A 140 -17.54 -10.17 15.05
C LEU A 140 -18.93 -9.56 14.84
N TRP A 141 -18.98 -8.26 14.67
CA TRP A 141 -20.16 -7.50 14.27
C TRP A 141 -19.84 -6.74 13.00
N ALA A 142 -20.78 -6.74 12.05
CA ALA A 142 -20.68 -5.95 10.83
C ALA A 142 -22.06 -5.37 10.50
N ASP A 143 -22.09 -4.08 10.18
CA ASP A 143 -23.29 -3.44 9.63
C ASP A 143 -23.44 -3.80 8.15
N GLU A 144 -24.68 -4.03 7.74
CA GLU A 144 -25.04 -4.30 6.35
C GLU A 144 -24.61 -3.16 5.42
N GLN A 145 -24.08 -3.52 4.25
CA GLN A 145 -23.55 -2.57 3.27
C GLN A 145 -24.31 -2.62 1.95
N ALA A 146 -24.33 -1.51 1.23
CA ALA A 146 -24.97 -1.41 -0.08
C ALA A 146 -24.31 -2.32 -1.13
N ASP A 147 -22.99 -2.48 -1.06
CA ASP A 147 -22.22 -3.30 -1.99
C ASP A 147 -21.97 -4.70 -1.42
N ASP A 148 -22.31 -5.74 -2.20
CA ASP A 148 -22.07 -7.14 -1.85
C ASP A 148 -20.58 -7.42 -1.55
N TYR A 149 -19.69 -6.79 -2.31
CA TYR A 149 -18.25 -6.88 -2.09
C TYR A 149 -17.87 -6.30 -0.72
N TYR A 150 -18.29 -5.07 -0.42
CA TYR A 150 -17.88 -4.39 0.80
C TYR A 150 -18.48 -5.06 2.05
N ARG A 151 -19.71 -5.57 1.97
CA ARG A 151 -20.29 -6.43 3.01
C ARG A 151 -19.39 -7.62 3.32
N ARG A 152 -18.98 -8.37 2.29
CA ARG A 152 -18.08 -9.52 2.46
C ARG A 152 -16.73 -9.09 2.99
N HIS A 153 -16.17 -7.99 2.47
CA HIS A 153 -14.91 -7.42 2.92
C HIS A 153 -14.93 -7.12 4.42
N LEU A 154 -15.99 -6.50 4.96
CA LEU A 154 -16.10 -6.23 6.40
C LEU A 154 -16.12 -7.51 7.22
N VAL A 155 -16.90 -8.52 6.83
CA VAL A 155 -16.95 -9.81 7.56
C VAL A 155 -15.58 -10.49 7.55
N LEU A 156 -14.87 -10.44 6.42
CA LEU A 156 -13.51 -10.98 6.32
C LEU A 156 -12.51 -10.16 7.12
N HIS A 157 -12.61 -8.83 7.11
CA HIS A 157 -11.75 -7.89 7.82
C HIS A 157 -11.79 -8.16 9.33
N GLU A 158 -12.98 -8.23 9.92
CA GLU A 158 -13.14 -8.59 11.33
C GLU A 158 -12.69 -10.03 11.59
N GLY A 159 -12.86 -10.92 10.60
CA GLY A 159 -12.32 -12.28 10.63
C GLY A 159 -10.80 -12.34 10.76
N VAL A 160 -10.08 -11.47 10.04
CA VAL A 160 -8.61 -11.36 10.11
C VAL A 160 -8.19 -10.91 11.50
N HIS A 161 -8.86 -9.91 12.10
CA HIS A 161 -8.59 -9.51 13.49
C HIS A 161 -8.76 -10.69 14.46
N GLY A 162 -9.86 -11.45 14.33
CA GLY A 162 -10.11 -12.63 15.14
C GLY A 162 -9.06 -13.72 14.96
N PHE A 163 -8.65 -13.99 13.72
CA PHE A 163 -7.62 -14.96 13.38
C PHE A 163 -6.25 -14.56 13.96
N MET A 164 -5.84 -13.31 13.74
CA MET A 164 -4.58 -12.76 14.25
C MET A 164 -4.56 -12.82 15.77
N SER A 165 -5.62 -12.36 16.42
CA SER A 165 -5.75 -12.41 17.87
C SER A 165 -5.58 -13.82 18.42
N GLN A 166 -6.26 -14.80 17.83
CA GLN A 166 -6.26 -16.18 18.30
C GLN A 166 -4.92 -16.88 18.08
N PHE A 167 -4.37 -16.80 16.87
CA PHE A 167 -3.23 -17.64 16.48
C PHE A 167 -1.88 -16.91 16.62
N LEU A 168 -1.86 -15.59 16.46
CA LEU A 168 -0.65 -14.79 16.59
C LEU A 168 -0.47 -14.23 18.01
N GLY A 169 -1.50 -14.35 18.87
CA GLY A 169 -1.48 -13.89 20.27
C GLY A 169 -1.69 -12.38 20.42
N GLY A 170 -2.19 -11.74 19.36
CA GLY A 170 -2.46 -10.31 19.30
C GLY A 170 -2.75 -9.85 17.88
N ILE A 171 -3.20 -8.60 17.73
CA ILE A 171 -3.43 -7.98 16.42
C ILE A 171 -2.34 -6.95 16.06
N GLY A 172 -1.51 -6.55 17.03
CA GLY A 172 -0.47 -5.53 16.84
C GLY A 172 -0.99 -4.09 17.03
N PRO A 173 -0.16 -3.08 16.71
CA PRO A 173 -0.51 -1.66 16.76
C PRO A 173 -1.54 -1.29 15.67
N PRO A 174 -2.27 -0.17 15.80
CA PRO A 174 -3.39 0.17 14.92
C PRO A 174 -3.08 0.12 13.42
N TRP A 175 -1.94 0.67 12.97
CA TRP A 175 -1.56 0.66 11.56
C TRP A 175 -1.36 -0.76 11.01
N TYR A 176 -0.80 -1.65 11.84
CA TYR A 176 -0.49 -3.02 11.45
C TYR A 176 -1.77 -3.86 11.49
N ALA A 177 -2.53 -3.79 12.57
CA ALA A 177 -3.79 -4.52 12.73
C ALA A 177 -4.74 -4.21 11.57
N GLU A 178 -5.02 -2.93 11.35
CA GLU A 178 -5.98 -2.48 10.33
C GLU A 178 -5.43 -2.64 8.91
N GLY A 179 -4.14 -2.37 8.70
CA GLY A 179 -3.51 -2.58 7.39
C GLY A 179 -3.49 -4.07 6.99
N MET A 180 -3.22 -4.97 7.94
CA MET A 180 -3.27 -6.43 7.71
C MET A 180 -4.71 -6.91 7.47
N ALA A 181 -5.68 -6.44 8.24
CA ALA A 181 -7.09 -6.78 8.05
C ALA A 181 -7.61 -6.28 6.71
N GLU A 182 -7.29 -5.06 6.30
CA GLU A 182 -7.60 -4.53 4.97
C GLU A 182 -6.92 -5.33 3.84
N LEU A 183 -5.62 -5.63 3.96
CA LEU A 183 -4.89 -6.41 2.96
C LEU A 183 -5.51 -7.81 2.79
N LEU A 184 -5.67 -8.54 3.89
CA LEU A 184 -6.10 -9.94 3.87
C LEU A 184 -7.62 -10.13 3.69
N ALA A 185 -8.41 -9.06 3.77
CA ALA A 185 -9.81 -9.02 3.37
C ALA A 185 -10.01 -8.56 1.91
N THR A 186 -9.05 -7.86 1.32
CA THR A 186 -9.12 -7.45 -0.10
C THR A 186 -8.98 -8.68 -0.99
N HIS A 187 -10.01 -8.99 -1.79
CA HIS A 187 -10.16 -10.32 -2.38
C HIS A 187 -10.80 -10.37 -3.77
N ARG A 188 -10.61 -11.50 -4.46
CA ARG A 188 -11.49 -11.97 -5.56
C ARG A 188 -12.16 -13.25 -5.09
N TRP A 189 -13.47 -13.33 -5.29
CA TRP A 189 -14.28 -14.51 -4.99
C TRP A 189 -15.00 -14.97 -6.25
N GLN A 190 -14.63 -16.14 -6.75
CA GLN A 190 -15.21 -16.71 -7.96
C GLN A 190 -15.19 -18.23 -7.87
N ASP A 191 -16.28 -18.88 -8.29
CA ASP A 191 -16.38 -20.34 -8.39
C ASP A 191 -15.98 -21.09 -7.10
N GLY A 192 -16.31 -20.53 -5.94
CA GLY A 192 -16.01 -21.13 -4.64
C GLY A 192 -14.54 -20.99 -4.20
N GLN A 193 -13.72 -20.23 -4.94
CA GLN A 193 -12.33 -19.97 -4.61
C GLN A 193 -12.12 -18.50 -4.25
N ILE A 194 -11.38 -18.26 -3.17
CA ILE A 194 -10.98 -16.93 -2.75
C ILE A 194 -9.49 -16.71 -2.95
N GLN A 195 -9.15 -15.57 -3.54
CA GLN A 195 -7.80 -15.04 -3.55
C GLN A 195 -7.81 -13.77 -2.71
N VAL A 196 -7.03 -13.73 -1.63
CA VAL A 196 -6.87 -12.55 -0.76
C VAL A 196 -5.55 -11.84 -1.04
N ALA A 197 -5.32 -10.67 -0.42
CA ALA A 197 -4.12 -9.85 -0.57
C ALA A 197 -3.85 -9.45 -2.04
N ILE A 198 -4.92 -9.17 -2.79
CA ILE A 198 -4.81 -8.75 -4.18
C ILE A 198 -4.57 -7.24 -4.27
N MET A 199 -3.85 -6.82 -5.30
CA MET A 199 -3.98 -5.46 -5.84
C MET A 199 -5.13 -5.46 -6.85
N PRO A 200 -6.25 -4.76 -6.58
CA PRO A 200 -7.37 -4.70 -7.51
C PRO A 200 -6.95 -4.05 -8.83
N GLN A 201 -7.38 -4.63 -9.95
CA GLN A 201 -7.03 -4.17 -11.31
C GLN A 201 -7.94 -3.04 -11.79
N ASP A 202 -9.15 -2.97 -11.26
CA ASP A 202 -10.10 -1.89 -11.53
C ASP A 202 -10.96 -1.64 -10.28
N ARG A 203 -11.48 -0.41 -10.15
CA ARG A 203 -12.38 -0.02 -9.06
C ARG A 203 -13.65 -0.89 -8.96
N ALA A 204 -14.10 -1.45 -10.08
CA ALA A 204 -15.29 -2.30 -10.13
C ALA A 204 -15.05 -3.70 -9.55
N GLU A 205 -13.79 -4.12 -9.35
CA GLU A 205 -13.49 -5.37 -8.64
C GLU A 205 -13.76 -5.25 -7.14
N THR A 206 -13.67 -4.04 -6.57
CA THR A 206 -13.83 -3.78 -5.14
C THR A 206 -14.82 -2.64 -4.82
N PRO A 207 -16.11 -2.73 -5.25
CA PRO A 207 -17.12 -1.71 -4.95
C PRO A 207 -17.23 -1.41 -3.46
N GLY A 208 -17.31 -0.13 -3.10
CA GLY A 208 -17.42 0.35 -1.72
C GLY A 208 -16.12 0.41 -0.91
N TRP A 209 -15.03 -0.24 -1.36
CA TRP A 209 -13.79 -0.36 -0.57
C TRP A 209 -12.96 0.94 -0.51
N GLY A 210 -12.67 1.55 -1.67
CA GLY A 210 -12.20 2.94 -1.79
C GLY A 210 -10.80 3.30 -1.25
N ARG A 211 -9.97 2.34 -0.80
CA ARG A 211 -8.68 2.65 -0.12
C ARG A 211 -7.65 3.34 -1.01
N ILE A 212 -7.52 2.90 -2.27
CA ILE A 212 -6.68 3.58 -3.28
C ILE A 212 -7.11 5.04 -3.46
N ARG A 213 -8.43 5.26 -3.59
CA ARG A 213 -9.00 6.60 -3.77
C ARG A 213 -8.71 7.50 -2.57
N ILE A 214 -8.81 6.99 -1.34
CA ILE A 214 -8.49 7.75 -0.12
C ILE A 214 -7.07 8.31 -0.18
N VAL A 215 -6.09 7.48 -0.55
CA VAL A 215 -4.68 7.89 -0.68
C VAL A 215 -4.52 8.93 -1.78
N GLN A 216 -5.11 8.70 -2.96
CA GLN A 216 -5.06 9.64 -4.08
C GLN A 216 -5.72 10.99 -3.76
N ASP A 217 -6.89 10.99 -3.12
CA ASP A 217 -7.63 12.20 -2.74
C ASP A 217 -6.84 13.00 -1.70
N GLN A 218 -6.28 12.34 -0.67
CA GLN A 218 -5.45 13.02 0.33
C GLN A 218 -4.14 13.57 -0.25
N LEU A 219 -3.47 12.83 -1.13
CA LEU A 219 -2.31 13.36 -1.85
C LEU A 219 -2.65 14.62 -2.67
N ARG A 220 -3.76 14.59 -3.43
CA ARG A 220 -4.24 15.75 -4.18
C ARG A 220 -4.62 16.93 -3.29
N ALA A 221 -5.09 16.67 -2.08
CA ALA A 221 -5.38 17.69 -1.07
C ALA A 221 -4.12 18.21 -0.35
N GLY A 222 -2.92 17.73 -0.70
CA GLY A 222 -1.69 18.10 -0.01
C GLY A 222 -1.58 17.48 1.39
N GLN A 223 -2.21 16.34 1.63
CA GLN A 223 -2.24 15.62 2.91
C GLN A 223 -1.58 14.23 2.79
N GLY A 224 -0.59 14.09 1.90
CA GLY A 224 0.19 12.86 1.80
C GLY A 224 0.87 12.51 3.12
N MET A 225 1.04 11.22 3.42
CA MET A 225 1.66 10.75 4.66
C MET A 225 2.95 9.97 4.40
N MET A 226 3.92 10.09 5.31
CA MET A 226 5.12 9.25 5.34
C MET A 226 4.90 8.02 6.24
N PRO A 227 5.66 6.92 6.06
CA PRO A 227 5.47 5.68 6.82
C PRO A 227 5.48 5.89 8.33
N ILE A 228 6.37 6.75 8.84
CA ILE A 228 6.46 7.03 10.29
C ILE A 228 5.16 7.61 10.85
N SER A 229 4.47 8.48 10.11
CA SER A 229 3.22 9.10 10.53
C SER A 229 2.09 8.08 10.62
N ILE A 230 2.07 7.13 9.69
CA ILE A 230 1.11 6.02 9.65
C ILE A 230 1.40 5.06 10.81
N MET A 231 2.67 4.70 11.02
CA MET A 231 3.11 3.82 12.10
C MET A 231 2.80 4.37 13.51
N ASN A 232 2.64 5.69 13.62
CA ASN A 232 2.32 6.39 14.87
C ASN A 232 0.81 6.62 15.09
N TYR A 233 -0.08 6.00 14.29
CA TYR A 233 -1.52 6.10 14.54
C TYR A 233 -1.89 5.63 15.96
N GLY A 234 -2.65 6.49 16.64
CA GLY A 234 -3.22 6.19 17.96
C GLY A 234 -4.44 5.27 17.87
N PRO A 235 -4.93 4.75 19.02
CA PRO A 235 -6.01 3.77 19.08
C PRO A 235 -7.37 4.30 18.58
N GLN A 236 -7.52 5.60 18.38
CA GLN A 236 -8.75 6.24 17.89
C GLN A 236 -8.65 6.72 16.43
N ALA A 237 -7.52 6.51 15.76
CA ALA A 237 -7.33 6.99 14.39
C ALA A 237 -8.42 6.42 13.45
N HIS A 238 -8.70 5.12 13.57
CA HIS A 238 -9.65 4.38 12.75
C HIS A 238 -11.14 4.61 13.11
N LEU A 239 -11.44 5.66 13.87
CA LEU A 239 -12.79 6.24 13.92
C LEU A 239 -13.11 7.11 12.68
N GLN A 240 -12.13 7.25 11.79
CA GLN A 240 -12.23 7.90 10.48
C GLN A 240 -11.85 6.91 9.38
N ASN A 241 -12.25 7.18 8.14
CA ASN A 241 -11.99 6.28 7.01
C ASN A 241 -10.55 6.40 6.49
N GLU A 242 -9.98 7.59 6.58
CA GLU A 242 -8.68 7.96 6.02
C GLU A 242 -7.53 7.07 6.53
N PRO A 243 -7.43 6.76 7.83
CA PRO A 243 -6.38 5.88 8.35
C PRO A 243 -6.42 4.44 7.83
N TYR A 244 -7.59 3.92 7.46
CA TYR A 244 -7.69 2.60 6.80
C TYR A 244 -6.99 2.62 5.44
N GLY A 245 -7.18 3.68 4.64
CA GLY A 245 -6.54 3.82 3.34
C GLY A 245 -5.01 3.85 3.44
N TRP A 246 -4.48 4.64 4.37
CA TRP A 246 -3.03 4.75 4.57
C TRP A 246 -2.40 3.50 5.21
N SER A 247 -3.09 2.87 6.16
CA SER A 247 -2.63 1.63 6.80
C SER A 247 -2.59 0.49 5.79
N TRP A 248 -3.65 0.35 4.97
CA TRP A 248 -3.67 -0.58 3.85
C TRP A 248 -2.51 -0.31 2.88
N ALA A 249 -2.31 0.95 2.46
CA ALA A 249 -1.28 1.29 1.49
C ALA A 249 0.12 0.95 1.99
N LEU A 250 0.44 1.25 3.27
CA LEU A 250 1.73 0.90 3.87
C LEU A 250 1.94 -0.61 3.95
N VAL A 251 0.93 -1.35 4.39
CA VAL A 251 1.02 -2.81 4.50
C VAL A 251 1.09 -3.47 3.11
N ALA A 252 0.30 -3.01 2.13
CA ALA A 252 0.36 -3.48 0.75
C ALA A 252 1.74 -3.22 0.12
N PHE A 253 2.30 -2.03 0.34
CA PHE A 253 3.65 -1.69 -0.11
C PHE A 253 4.70 -2.63 0.49
N LEU A 254 4.73 -2.76 1.82
CA LEU A 254 5.73 -3.61 2.50
C LEU A 254 5.56 -5.10 2.15
N ASP A 255 4.33 -5.57 1.98
CA ASP A 255 4.02 -6.97 1.63
C ASP A 255 4.33 -7.32 0.17
N GLY A 256 4.08 -6.40 -0.75
CA GLY A 256 4.26 -6.64 -2.17
C GLY A 256 5.62 -6.22 -2.72
N HIS A 257 6.36 -5.32 -2.05
CA HIS A 257 7.67 -4.87 -2.54
C HIS A 257 8.74 -5.96 -2.41
N PRO A 258 9.51 -6.27 -3.48
CA PRO A 258 10.45 -7.41 -3.48
C PRO A 258 11.54 -7.31 -2.41
N ASP A 259 12.02 -6.11 -2.09
CA ASP A 259 13.10 -5.91 -1.11
C ASP A 259 12.62 -5.99 0.35
N TYR A 260 11.30 -5.87 0.59
CA TYR A 260 10.73 -5.73 1.93
C TYR A 260 9.85 -6.91 2.33
N ARG A 261 9.21 -7.59 1.37
CA ARG A 261 8.16 -8.59 1.58
C ARG A 261 8.52 -9.68 2.59
N GLU A 262 9.65 -10.34 2.44
CA GLU A 262 10.00 -11.49 3.29
C GLU A 262 10.23 -11.05 4.73
N ARG A 263 10.94 -9.93 4.90
CA ARG A 263 11.20 -9.32 6.21
C ARG A 263 9.89 -8.85 6.84
N PHE A 264 9.05 -8.11 6.11
CA PHE A 264 7.75 -7.66 6.60
C PHE A 264 6.86 -8.82 7.05
N ARG A 265 6.74 -9.87 6.24
CA ARG A 265 5.96 -11.06 6.57
C ARG A 265 6.45 -11.76 7.83
N SER A 266 7.73 -11.66 8.19
CA SER A 266 8.25 -12.23 9.44
C SER A 266 7.82 -11.48 10.71
N LEU A 267 7.31 -10.25 10.61
CA LEU A 267 6.94 -9.43 11.77
C LEU A 267 5.86 -10.06 12.66
N HIS A 268 4.99 -10.91 12.09
CA HIS A 268 3.93 -11.55 12.85
C HIS A 268 4.47 -12.43 14.01
N HIS A 269 5.69 -12.97 13.87
CA HIS A 269 6.34 -13.72 14.95
C HIS A 269 6.63 -12.87 16.19
N ARG A 270 6.65 -11.54 16.06
CA ARG A 270 6.97 -10.60 17.15
C ARG A 270 5.75 -10.06 17.87
N ILE A 271 4.53 -10.34 17.39
CA ILE A 271 3.27 -9.79 17.94
C ILE A 271 3.13 -10.07 19.45
N ARG A 272 3.55 -11.23 19.93
CA ARG A 272 3.44 -11.61 21.35
C ARG A 272 4.49 -10.95 22.24
N ASP A 273 5.69 -10.73 21.69
CA ASP A 273 6.90 -10.55 22.47
C ASP A 273 7.48 -9.13 22.38
N THR A 274 7.06 -8.32 21.41
CA THR A 274 7.56 -6.95 21.24
C THR A 274 6.50 -6.04 20.62
N ASP A 275 6.66 -4.74 20.85
CA ASP A 275 6.02 -3.71 20.03
C ASP A 275 6.39 -3.90 18.55
N VAL A 276 5.39 -4.23 17.73
CA VAL A 276 5.55 -4.47 16.29
C VAL A 276 6.01 -3.22 15.55
N THR A 277 5.64 -2.02 16.00
CA THR A 277 6.11 -0.77 15.40
C THR A 277 7.62 -0.63 15.58
N LEU A 278 8.09 -0.79 16.82
CA LEU A 278 9.53 -0.76 17.12
C LEU A 278 10.27 -1.87 16.36
N ALA A 279 9.68 -3.06 16.30
CA ALA A 279 10.23 -4.18 15.56
C ALA A 279 10.40 -3.89 14.07
N CYS A 280 9.39 -3.29 13.45
CA CYS A 280 9.39 -2.90 12.05
C CYS A 280 10.45 -1.84 11.76
N GLN A 281 10.55 -0.82 12.62
CA GLN A 281 11.57 0.23 12.50
C GLN A 281 12.98 -0.34 12.58
N GLN A 282 13.24 -1.23 13.53
CA GLN A 282 14.54 -1.90 13.65
C GLN A 282 14.86 -2.76 12.43
N LEU A 283 13.86 -3.47 11.89
CA LEU A 283 14.01 -4.37 10.75
C LEU A 283 14.40 -3.64 9.47
N PHE A 284 13.90 -2.41 9.29
CA PHE A 284 14.15 -1.57 8.11
C PHE A 284 15.10 -0.40 8.37
N ALA A 285 15.74 -0.33 9.54
CA ALA A 285 16.60 0.80 9.92
C ALA A 285 17.72 1.07 8.89
N ALA A 286 18.34 0.03 8.35
CA ALA A 286 19.40 0.16 7.35
C ALA A 286 18.90 0.68 5.99
N ASP A 287 17.64 0.39 5.66
CA ASP A 287 17.03 0.72 4.38
C ASP A 287 16.08 1.91 4.48
N TRP A 288 16.00 2.58 5.63
CA TRP A 288 14.93 3.53 5.93
C TRP A 288 14.86 4.69 4.93
N ILE A 289 16.01 5.19 4.48
CA ILE A 289 16.11 6.24 3.45
C ILE A 289 15.53 5.74 2.12
N ASP A 290 15.93 4.54 1.70
CA ASP A 290 15.46 3.92 0.46
C ASP A 290 13.95 3.62 0.52
N LEU A 291 13.49 3.02 1.62
CA LEU A 291 12.09 2.71 1.88
C LEU A 291 11.22 3.96 1.77
N ASN A 292 11.65 5.07 2.36
CA ASN A 292 10.93 6.33 2.29
C ASN A 292 10.89 6.93 0.88
N GLU A 293 11.97 6.80 0.10
CA GLU A 293 11.98 7.22 -1.30
C GLU A 293 11.05 6.36 -2.16
N GLN A 294 11.13 5.03 -2.02
CA GLN A 294 10.28 4.09 -2.75
C GLN A 294 8.82 4.22 -2.34
N TRP A 295 8.54 4.55 -1.07
CA TRP A 295 7.20 4.92 -0.60
C TRP A 295 6.66 6.16 -1.30
N GLN A 296 7.45 7.23 -1.44
CA GLN A 296 7.01 8.44 -2.14
C GLN A 296 6.65 8.15 -3.60
N ILE A 297 7.46 7.33 -4.28
CA ILE A 297 7.19 6.89 -5.65
C ILE A 297 5.89 6.08 -5.69
N PHE A 298 5.74 5.11 -4.79
CA PHE A 298 4.55 4.26 -4.69
C PHE A 298 3.28 5.10 -4.53
N VAL A 299 3.24 6.03 -3.57
CA VAL A 299 1.99 6.77 -3.30
C VAL A 299 1.66 7.77 -4.41
N VAL A 300 2.66 8.37 -5.07
CA VAL A 300 2.46 9.28 -6.21
C VAL A 300 1.94 8.54 -7.44
N ASP A 301 2.45 7.34 -7.70
CA ASP A 301 2.08 6.51 -8.85
C ASP A 301 0.93 5.52 -8.53
N LEU A 302 0.40 5.52 -7.29
CA LEU A 302 -0.60 4.55 -6.82
C LEU A 302 -1.90 4.65 -7.62
N ASP A 303 -2.25 3.54 -8.28
CA ASP A 303 -3.52 3.36 -8.97
C ASP A 303 -3.93 1.87 -8.94
N TYR A 304 -5.13 1.59 -9.42
CA TYR A 304 -5.58 0.22 -9.65
C TYR A 304 -4.61 -0.51 -10.60
N GLY A 305 -4.26 -1.74 -10.25
CA GLY A 305 -3.35 -2.59 -11.01
C GLY A 305 -1.87 -2.34 -10.75
N TYR A 306 -1.49 -1.42 -9.85
CA TYR A 306 -0.08 -1.11 -9.56
C TYR A 306 0.79 -2.35 -9.34
N ASP A 307 1.86 -2.50 -10.14
CA ASP A 307 2.78 -3.63 -10.05
C ASP A 307 3.98 -3.29 -9.13
N LEU A 308 3.91 -3.72 -7.86
CA LEU A 308 4.94 -3.49 -6.84
C LEU A 308 6.31 -4.09 -7.19
N GLU A 309 6.36 -5.16 -8.00
CA GLU A 309 7.62 -5.82 -8.35
C GLU A 309 8.29 -5.16 -9.56
N ARG A 310 7.50 -4.72 -10.54
CA ARG A 310 8.03 -4.03 -11.72
C ARG A 310 8.39 -2.59 -11.44
N THR A 311 7.73 -1.94 -10.49
CA THR A 311 7.99 -0.54 -10.12
C THR A 311 9.14 -0.35 -9.13
N ALA A 312 9.53 -1.42 -8.41
CA ALA A 312 10.67 -1.39 -7.48
C ALA A 312 11.91 -0.79 -8.15
N VAL A 313 12.52 0.20 -7.49
CA VAL A 313 13.61 0.99 -8.05
C VAL A 313 14.88 0.14 -8.12
N GLN A 314 15.39 -0.06 -9.34
CA GLN A 314 16.61 -0.83 -9.55
C GLN A 314 17.83 0.05 -9.36
N ARG A 315 18.62 -0.21 -8.32
CA ARG A 315 19.86 0.51 -8.03
C ARG A 315 21.09 -0.20 -8.58
N ARG A 316 22.12 0.60 -8.90
CA ARG A 316 23.41 0.13 -9.39
C ARG A 316 24.52 0.91 -8.68
N PRO A 317 25.71 0.31 -8.49
CA PRO A 317 26.86 1.03 -7.96
C PRO A 317 27.14 2.32 -8.75
N VAL A 318 27.36 3.41 -8.03
CA VAL A 318 27.60 4.73 -8.61
C VAL A 318 29.05 4.82 -9.10
N GLN A 319 29.23 5.31 -10.32
CA GLN A 319 30.52 5.54 -10.95
C GLN A 319 30.52 6.89 -11.69
N PRO A 320 31.67 7.56 -11.80
CA PRO A 320 31.79 8.74 -12.66
C PRO A 320 31.56 8.35 -14.13
N LEU A 321 31.11 9.32 -14.93
CA LEU A 321 31.02 9.13 -16.38
C LEU A 321 32.42 8.90 -16.98
N PRO A 322 32.66 7.79 -17.71
CA PRO A 322 33.93 7.58 -18.42
C PRO A 322 34.17 8.67 -19.47
N VAL A 323 35.44 8.95 -19.78
CA VAL A 323 35.84 9.99 -20.76
C VAL A 323 35.21 9.77 -22.13
N ASP A 324 35.13 8.52 -22.60
CA ASP A 324 34.53 8.17 -23.89
C ASP A 324 32.99 8.12 -23.85
N GLY A 325 32.39 8.39 -22.69
CA GLY A 325 30.97 8.25 -22.41
C GLY A 325 30.57 6.87 -21.88
N ALA A 326 29.27 6.69 -21.67
CA ALA A 326 28.67 5.43 -21.22
C ALA A 326 27.48 5.06 -22.12
N THR A 327 27.19 3.76 -22.23
CA THR A 327 25.96 3.25 -22.86
C THR A 327 25.25 2.36 -21.87
N VAL A 328 23.96 2.61 -21.67
CA VAL A 328 23.11 1.86 -20.74
C VAL A 328 21.87 1.34 -21.44
N SER A 329 21.40 0.16 -21.04
CA SER A 329 20.13 -0.42 -21.48
C SER A 329 19.09 -0.28 -20.37
N ILE A 330 17.90 0.20 -20.72
CA ILE A 330 16.74 0.41 -19.85
C ILE A 330 15.62 -0.52 -20.30
N ASP A 331 15.13 -1.37 -19.40
CA ASP A 331 14.04 -2.31 -19.65
C ASP A 331 12.70 -1.56 -19.64
N ALA A 332 11.91 -1.69 -20.70
CA ALA A 332 10.62 -1.02 -20.82
C ALA A 332 9.54 -1.59 -19.87
N SER A 333 9.75 -2.80 -19.35
CA SER A 333 8.84 -3.51 -18.45
C SER A 333 9.09 -3.27 -16.96
N ARG A 334 9.92 -2.26 -16.65
CA ARG A 334 10.34 -1.89 -15.30
C ARG A 334 10.17 -0.39 -15.07
N GLY A 335 10.01 -0.02 -13.81
CA GLY A 335 10.02 1.35 -13.33
C GLY A 335 11.41 1.98 -13.37
N TRP A 336 11.73 2.74 -12.33
CA TRP A 336 12.98 3.48 -12.25
C TRP A 336 14.21 2.57 -12.23
N GLN A 337 15.15 2.85 -13.12
CA GLN A 337 16.41 2.12 -13.26
C GLN A 337 17.58 3.09 -13.16
N SER A 338 18.46 2.84 -12.20
CA SER A 338 19.73 3.53 -12.08
C SER A 338 20.62 3.18 -13.26
N THR A 339 21.21 4.20 -13.87
CA THR A 339 22.26 4.02 -14.88
C THR A 339 23.61 3.68 -14.24
N GLY A 340 23.76 3.92 -12.93
CA GLY A 340 25.04 3.92 -12.21
C GLY A 340 25.92 5.14 -12.54
N ILE A 341 25.54 5.99 -13.48
CA ILE A 341 26.36 7.14 -13.91
C ILE A 341 26.03 8.37 -13.06
N ARG A 342 27.04 8.91 -12.38
CA ARG A 342 26.97 10.20 -11.72
C ARG A 342 27.06 11.33 -12.73
N LEU A 343 26.11 12.27 -12.67
CA LEU A 343 26.16 13.56 -13.32
C LEU A 343 26.49 14.64 -12.28
N ASP A 344 27.30 15.61 -12.66
CA ASP A 344 27.74 16.69 -11.79
C ASP A 344 26.99 17.98 -12.11
N ALA A 345 26.58 18.70 -11.05
CA ALA A 345 25.89 19.97 -11.17
C ALA A 345 26.68 20.97 -12.03
N GLY A 346 25.99 21.66 -12.92
CA GLY A 346 26.60 22.66 -13.81
C GLY A 346 27.40 22.09 -14.99
N SER A 347 27.72 20.79 -15.01
CA SER A 347 28.30 20.11 -16.18
C SER A 347 27.20 19.81 -17.20
N THR A 348 27.50 19.86 -18.49
CA THR A 348 26.48 19.62 -19.53
C THR A 348 26.70 18.26 -20.18
N TYR A 349 25.63 17.48 -20.30
CA TYR A 349 25.65 16.12 -20.81
C TYR A 349 24.74 15.98 -22.02
N GLN A 350 25.19 15.21 -23.02
CA GLN A 350 24.35 14.78 -24.11
C GLN A 350 23.87 13.36 -23.86
N LEU A 351 22.55 13.19 -23.83
CA LEU A 351 21.86 11.90 -23.79
C LEU A 351 21.28 11.62 -25.17
N GLN A 352 21.57 10.47 -25.75
CA GLN A 352 20.98 10.01 -27.02
C GLN A 352 20.35 8.64 -26.80
N ALA A 353 19.05 8.53 -27.04
CA ALA A 353 18.30 7.31 -26.85
C ALA A 353 17.89 6.70 -28.19
N SER A 354 17.95 5.39 -28.27
CA SER A 354 17.55 4.62 -29.44
C SER A 354 16.96 3.28 -29.00
N GLY A 355 16.22 2.64 -29.90
CA GLY A 355 15.54 1.38 -29.63
C GLY A 355 14.06 1.47 -29.91
N ARG A 356 13.42 0.31 -29.95
CA ARG A 356 11.99 0.16 -30.18
C ARG A 356 11.45 -0.86 -29.19
N TYR A 357 10.34 -0.54 -28.57
CA TYR A 357 9.73 -1.33 -27.50
C TYR A 357 8.23 -1.28 -27.62
N GLN A 358 7.58 -2.23 -26.97
CA GLN A 358 6.13 -2.32 -26.87
C GLN A 358 5.65 -1.62 -25.60
N VAL A 359 4.59 -0.81 -25.74
CA VAL A 359 3.79 -0.27 -24.64
C VAL A 359 2.32 -0.65 -24.84
N GLY A 360 1.60 -0.98 -23.77
CA GLY A 360 0.17 -1.31 -23.76
C GLY A 360 -0.25 -2.65 -24.43
N GLN A 361 -1.13 -3.41 -23.78
CA GLN A 361 -1.94 -4.48 -24.39
C GLN A 361 -3.39 -4.41 -23.91
N THR A 362 -4.25 -3.74 -24.66
CA THR A 362 -5.72 -3.92 -24.48
C THR A 362 -6.43 -4.38 -25.74
N SER A 363 -5.79 -4.30 -26.91
CA SER A 363 -6.29 -4.92 -28.16
C SER A 363 -5.25 -5.00 -29.28
N ASP A 364 -4.29 -4.07 -29.34
CA ASP A 364 -3.20 -4.03 -30.33
C ASP A 364 -1.85 -3.73 -29.66
N ILE A 365 -0.76 -4.22 -30.25
CA ILE A 365 0.62 -3.90 -29.84
C ILE A 365 0.96 -2.47 -30.27
N TRP A 366 1.28 -1.60 -29.31
CA TRP A 366 1.76 -0.26 -29.65
C TRP A 366 3.28 -0.23 -29.62
N TRP A 367 3.85 -0.16 -30.80
CA TRP A 367 5.28 0.05 -30.95
C TRP A 367 5.64 1.51 -30.66
N CYS A 368 6.56 1.70 -29.73
CA CYS A 368 7.05 2.99 -29.30
C CYS A 368 8.57 3.10 -29.50
N GLU A 369 9.04 4.34 -29.53
CA GLU A 369 10.44 4.77 -29.52
C GLU A 369 10.64 5.79 -28.40
N PRO A 370 11.88 6.14 -28.01
CA PRO A 370 12.15 7.02 -26.86
C PRO A 370 11.44 8.37 -26.86
N GLY A 371 10.98 8.86 -28.02
CA GLY A 371 10.18 10.09 -28.14
C GLY A 371 8.72 9.98 -27.68
N GLY A 372 8.23 8.77 -27.40
CA GLY A 372 6.84 8.53 -26.99
C GLY A 372 5.82 8.61 -28.14
N ILE A 373 4.57 8.24 -27.84
CA ILE A 373 3.43 8.34 -28.75
C ILE A 373 2.54 9.48 -28.26
N THR A 374 2.30 10.50 -29.09
CA THR A 374 1.53 11.70 -28.72
C THR A 374 0.01 11.53 -28.77
N ILE A 375 -0.48 10.30 -28.99
CA ILE A 375 -1.91 9.98 -29.01
C ILE A 375 -2.43 9.72 -27.58
N GLN A 376 -1.55 9.31 -26.66
CA GLN A 376 -1.87 9.10 -25.25
C GLN A 376 -0.81 9.75 -24.37
N TYR A 377 -1.23 10.18 -23.17
CA TYR A 377 -0.36 10.85 -22.21
C TYR A 377 -0.48 10.16 -20.85
N HIS A 378 0.65 10.00 -20.16
CA HIS A 378 0.72 9.59 -18.77
C HIS A 378 1.48 10.68 -17.99
N GLN A 379 0.90 11.16 -16.88
CA GLN A 379 1.44 12.26 -16.07
C GLN A 379 1.81 13.53 -16.88
N GLY A 380 1.01 13.86 -17.91
CA GLY A 380 1.23 15.04 -18.75
C GLY A 380 2.34 14.90 -19.79
N GLN A 381 3.01 13.74 -19.86
CA GLN A 381 4.02 13.43 -20.88
C GLN A 381 3.50 12.35 -21.85
N PRO A 382 3.97 12.31 -23.11
CA PRO A 382 3.60 11.26 -24.06
C PRO A 382 3.81 9.85 -23.50
N LEU A 383 2.87 8.95 -23.78
CA LEU A 383 2.99 7.54 -23.42
C LEU A 383 4.24 6.94 -24.05
N GLY A 384 4.99 6.14 -23.29
CA GLY A 384 6.19 5.48 -23.76
C GLY A 384 7.39 6.41 -23.91
N LEU A 385 7.31 7.71 -23.58
CA LEU A 385 8.46 8.62 -23.61
C LEU A 385 9.57 8.14 -22.66
N LEU A 386 10.84 8.17 -23.08
CA LEU A 386 11.95 8.04 -22.13
C LEU A 386 12.02 9.29 -21.25
N VAL A 387 11.93 9.07 -19.94
CA VAL A 387 12.04 10.13 -18.92
C VAL A 387 13.21 9.84 -17.98
N GLY A 388 13.68 10.88 -17.31
CA GLY A 388 14.82 10.76 -16.40
C GLY A 388 14.71 11.67 -15.20
N ALA A 389 15.52 11.37 -14.19
CA ALA A 389 15.74 12.22 -13.02
C ALA A 389 17.15 11.99 -12.47
N VAL A 390 17.70 12.98 -11.77
CA VAL A 390 19.02 12.89 -11.11
C VAL A 390 18.82 12.88 -9.61
N ARG A 391 19.37 11.87 -8.93
CA ARG A 391 19.20 11.65 -7.48
C ARG A 391 20.54 11.39 -6.81
N ASP A 392 20.91 12.20 -5.81
CA ASP A 392 22.09 11.93 -4.97
C ASP A 392 21.76 10.95 -3.83
N GLU A 393 21.94 9.66 -4.10
CA GLU A 393 21.66 8.58 -3.15
C GLU A 393 22.52 8.64 -1.87
N SER A 394 23.58 9.47 -1.83
CA SER A 394 24.40 9.66 -0.63
C SER A 394 23.81 10.64 0.39
N GLN A 395 22.81 11.42 -0.01
CA GLN A 395 22.16 12.42 0.83
C GLN A 395 20.72 12.01 1.13
N PRO A 396 20.23 12.28 2.36
CA PRO A 396 18.80 12.16 2.64
C PRO A 396 17.97 13.08 1.74
N LEU A 397 16.69 12.76 1.58
CA LEU A 397 15.76 13.49 0.71
C LEU A 397 15.24 14.76 1.41
N THR A 398 15.84 15.93 1.20
CA THR A 398 15.31 17.18 1.80
C THR A 398 13.95 17.62 1.27
N GLU A 399 13.56 17.13 0.09
CA GLU A 399 12.27 17.37 -0.53
C GLU A 399 11.70 16.05 -1.09
N LEU A 400 10.60 16.12 -1.85
CA LEU A 400 10.12 14.98 -2.62
C LEU A 400 11.24 14.43 -3.50
N SER A 401 11.29 13.10 -3.63
CA SER A 401 12.26 12.47 -4.51
C SER A 401 12.15 13.05 -5.93
N PRO A 402 13.28 13.42 -6.56
CA PRO A 402 13.31 13.78 -7.99
C PRO A 402 12.64 12.73 -8.89
N LEU A 403 12.60 11.46 -8.45
CA LEU A 403 11.94 10.37 -9.16
C LEU A 403 10.40 10.51 -9.23
N THR A 404 9.80 11.38 -8.42
CA THR A 404 8.36 11.73 -8.48
C THR A 404 8.05 12.86 -9.46
N ARG A 405 9.08 13.54 -9.98
CA ARG A 405 8.96 14.65 -10.92
C ARG A 405 9.93 14.47 -12.10
N PRO A 406 9.73 13.41 -12.91
CA PRO A 406 10.59 13.12 -14.04
C PRO A 406 10.62 14.26 -15.05
N GLU A 407 11.78 14.44 -15.69
CA GLU A 407 11.95 15.34 -16.82
C GLU A 407 12.01 14.55 -18.15
N PRO A 408 11.45 15.08 -19.24
CA PRO A 408 11.47 14.40 -20.54
C PRO A 408 12.91 14.24 -21.05
N VAL A 409 13.29 13.06 -21.51
CA VAL A 409 14.59 12.81 -22.17
C VAL A 409 14.40 12.61 -23.68
N GLY A 410 13.42 11.82 -24.09
CA GLY A 410 13.11 11.63 -25.51
C GLY A 410 14.22 10.91 -26.28
N LEU A 411 14.28 11.17 -27.60
CA LEU A 411 15.32 10.63 -28.50
C LEU A 411 16.70 11.26 -28.26
N SER A 412 16.74 12.53 -27.85
CA SER A 412 17.98 13.23 -27.56
C SER A 412 17.71 14.39 -26.61
N ARG A 413 18.59 14.56 -25.64
CA ARG A 413 18.55 15.67 -24.69
C ARG A 413 19.94 16.18 -24.37
N VAL A 414 20.05 17.50 -24.28
CA VAL A 414 21.17 18.17 -23.60
C VAL A 414 20.70 18.50 -22.19
N TRP A 415 21.44 18.04 -21.19
CA TRP A 415 21.05 18.16 -19.79
C TRP A 415 22.19 18.74 -18.95
N THR A 416 21.91 19.84 -18.28
CA THR A 416 22.74 20.41 -17.23
C THR A 416 21.99 20.24 -15.90
N PRO A 417 22.32 19.24 -15.06
CA PRO A 417 21.62 19.02 -13.81
C PRO A 417 21.91 20.16 -12.82
N THR A 418 20.91 20.52 -12.03
CA THR A 418 21.01 21.55 -10.98
C THR A 418 21.70 21.04 -9.73
N SER A 419 21.60 19.74 -9.47
CA SER A 419 22.26 19.02 -8.37
C SER A 419 23.04 17.82 -8.91
N SER A 420 24.21 17.53 -8.33
CA SER A 420 24.93 16.30 -8.66
C SER A 420 24.17 15.07 -8.17
N GLY A 421 24.31 13.94 -8.85
CA GLY A 421 23.67 12.69 -8.44
C GLY A 421 23.72 11.61 -9.52
N THR A 422 23.13 10.45 -9.24
CA THR A 422 23.01 9.36 -10.21
C THR A 422 21.86 9.63 -11.18
N LEU A 423 22.06 9.39 -12.47
CA LEU A 423 20.98 9.43 -13.46
C LEU A 423 20.13 8.16 -13.35
N PHE A 424 18.83 8.36 -13.17
CA PHE A 424 17.80 7.32 -13.25
C PHE A 424 16.93 7.54 -14.49
N LEU A 425 16.49 6.45 -15.10
CA LEU A 425 15.68 6.46 -16.31
C LEU A 425 14.51 5.47 -16.18
N LYS A 426 13.36 5.81 -16.78
CA LYS A 426 12.24 4.89 -16.99
C LYS A 426 11.50 5.24 -18.28
N ILE A 427 10.66 4.31 -18.74
CA ILE A 427 9.66 4.60 -19.76
C ILE A 427 8.42 5.19 -19.07
N ASN A 428 7.88 6.28 -19.64
CA ASN A 428 6.69 6.94 -19.13
C ASN A 428 5.44 6.11 -19.43
N GLU A 429 5.06 5.26 -18.48
CA GLU A 429 3.91 4.36 -18.55
C GLU A 429 3.29 4.27 -17.15
N SER A 430 2.00 3.94 -17.10
CA SER A 430 1.31 3.60 -15.86
C SER A 430 2.00 2.45 -15.14
N ALA A 431 2.17 2.57 -13.83
CA ALA A 431 2.64 1.50 -12.96
C ALA A 431 1.82 0.21 -13.09
N ALA A 432 0.56 0.30 -13.50
CA ALA A 432 -0.33 -0.84 -13.71
C ALA A 432 -0.13 -1.57 -15.05
N SER A 433 0.51 -0.94 -16.03
CA SER A 433 0.63 -1.45 -17.39
C SER A 433 2.03 -1.96 -17.75
N LEU A 434 2.97 -1.93 -16.80
CA LEU A 434 4.36 -2.36 -17.02
C LEU A 434 4.48 -3.84 -17.41
N ALA A 435 3.52 -4.69 -17.02
CA ALA A 435 3.54 -6.11 -17.33
C ALA A 435 3.38 -6.41 -18.82
N ASP A 436 2.75 -5.51 -19.58
CA ASP A 436 2.48 -5.66 -21.01
C ASP A 436 3.60 -5.09 -21.90
N ASN A 437 4.55 -4.38 -21.28
CA ASN A 437 5.68 -3.78 -21.97
C ASN A 437 6.75 -4.82 -22.29
N GLN A 438 7.39 -4.67 -23.45
CA GLN A 438 8.48 -5.56 -23.88
C GLN A 438 9.57 -4.78 -24.63
N GLY A 439 10.82 -5.17 -24.41
CA GLY A 439 11.98 -4.60 -25.09
C GLY A 439 12.78 -3.63 -24.24
N ASN A 440 13.76 -2.97 -24.86
CA ASN A 440 14.73 -2.14 -24.18
C ASN A 440 15.00 -0.84 -24.95
N VAL A 441 15.41 0.19 -24.21
CA VAL A 441 15.99 1.42 -24.74
C VAL A 441 17.48 1.47 -24.46
N THR A 442 18.27 1.76 -25.49
CA THR A 442 19.69 2.02 -25.37
C THR A 442 19.93 3.52 -25.27
N VAL A 443 20.60 3.97 -24.21
CA VAL A 443 20.91 5.38 -23.96
C VAL A 443 22.41 5.56 -23.91
N GLN A 444 22.93 6.42 -24.79
CA GLN A 444 24.31 6.89 -24.77
C GLN A 444 24.38 8.19 -23.98
N ILE A 445 25.36 8.30 -23.09
CA ILE A 445 25.59 9.44 -22.21
C ILE A 445 27.01 9.93 -22.46
N LYS A 446 27.17 11.22 -22.79
CA LYS A 446 28.47 11.84 -23.02
C LYS A 446 28.55 13.19 -22.32
N LEU A 447 29.74 13.55 -21.82
CA LEU A 447 30.00 14.92 -21.43
C LEU A 447 30.04 15.76 -22.71
N GLN A 448 29.31 16.88 -22.71
CA GLN A 448 29.37 17.82 -23.81
C GLN A 448 30.53 18.77 -23.55
N ASP A 449 31.60 18.65 -24.35
CA ASP A 449 32.68 19.62 -24.31
C ASP A 449 32.12 21.00 -24.66
N ASN A 450 32.14 21.91 -23.68
CA ASN A 450 32.10 23.33 -23.97
C ASN A 450 33.43 23.65 -24.66
N ALA A 451 33.49 23.47 -25.98
CA ALA A 451 34.55 24.04 -26.78
C ALA A 451 34.55 25.54 -26.47
N LEU A 452 35.60 25.96 -25.76
CA LEU A 452 35.96 27.35 -25.51
C LEU A 452 35.70 28.13 -26.79
N PHE A 453 34.85 29.15 -26.72
CA PHE A 453 34.86 30.20 -27.72
C PHE A 453 36.32 30.67 -27.82
N PRO A 454 36.99 30.54 -28.99
CA PRO A 454 38.29 31.15 -29.14
C PRO A 454 38.09 32.65 -28.97
N ASP A 455 38.89 33.25 -28.07
CA ASP A 455 38.92 34.68 -27.82
C ASP A 455 38.83 35.45 -29.14
N ALA A 456 37.92 36.43 -29.18
CA ALA A 456 37.84 37.36 -30.29
C ALA A 456 39.22 38.05 -30.44
N PRO A 457 39.77 38.13 -31.66
CA PRO A 457 41.04 38.81 -31.87
C PRO A 457 40.90 40.31 -31.59
N ASP A 458 41.92 40.85 -30.90
CA ASP A 458 42.11 42.21 -30.39
C ASP A 458 41.64 43.37 -31.29
#